data_AF-R5FFR6-F1
#
_entry.id   AF-R5FFR6-F1
#
_cell.length_a   1.000
_cell.length_b   1.000
_cell.length_c   1.000
_cell.angle_alpha   90.00
_cell.angle_beta   90.00
_cell.angle_gamma   90.00
#
_symmetry.space_group_name_H-M   'P 1'
#
loop_
_entity.id
_entity.type
_entity.pdbx_description
1 polymer ?
#
loop_
_entity_poly.entity_id
_entity_poly.type
_entity_poly.pdbx_seq_one_letter_code
_entity_poly.pdbx_strand_id
1 'polypeptide(L)'
;MKNNDAKYSDDEVNDLLFANSVIFSQWCNNLIELNDLSNITDKYHEKFFYVCLWELLVNSSSYINSLEFRESQHENVLKMIEEIKQHISDDEYFMLQYYRNCSCHIFLTKYSYLGKDWAIKDKDNRVTFYDKKGNVIKLNQYEIRNKIKNVIGQYGHGEGYFKIEIRKRLNPIIAKYKDLITLKIEI
;
A
#
# COMPACT_ATOMS: atom_id res chain seq x y z
N MET A 1 -37.32 -16.36 -17.44
CA MET A 1 -36.41 -15.39 -18.09
C MET A 1 -35.02 -15.63 -17.52
N LYS A 2 -34.00 -15.60 -18.39
CA LYS A 2 -32.65 -16.15 -18.17
C LYS A 2 -31.96 -15.52 -16.93
N ASN A 3 -31.43 -16.38 -16.05
CA ASN A 3 -30.34 -16.02 -15.15
C ASN A 3 -29.12 -15.73 -16.01
N ASN A 4 -28.76 -14.46 -16.15
CA ASN A 4 -27.47 -14.04 -16.72
C ASN A 4 -26.45 -13.97 -15.58
N ASP A 5 -26.09 -15.12 -15.01
CA ASP A 5 -24.85 -15.27 -14.27
C ASP A 5 -23.79 -15.73 -15.26
N ALA A 6 -23.34 -14.81 -16.13
CA ALA A 6 -22.09 -15.02 -16.85
C ALA A 6 -20.95 -14.91 -15.83
N LYS A 7 -20.72 -15.99 -15.08
CA LYS A 7 -19.47 -16.23 -14.37
C LYS A 7 -18.40 -16.35 -15.45
N TYR A 8 -17.33 -15.55 -15.33
CA TYR A 8 -16.18 -15.51 -16.23
C TYR A 8 -15.80 -16.88 -16.82
N SER A 9 -15.32 -16.90 -18.07
CA SER A 9 -14.80 -18.13 -18.66
C SER A 9 -13.58 -18.63 -17.88
N ASP A 10 -13.27 -19.93 -17.99
CA ASP A 10 -12.07 -20.50 -17.36
C ASP A 10 -10.80 -19.78 -17.85
N ASP A 11 -10.76 -19.37 -19.12
CA ASP A 11 -9.66 -18.58 -19.68
C ASP A 11 -9.54 -17.19 -19.01
N GLU A 12 -10.66 -16.48 -18.82
CA GLU A 12 -10.66 -15.17 -18.14
C GLU A 12 -10.22 -15.29 -16.67
N VAL A 13 -10.57 -16.39 -16.00
CA VAL A 13 -10.13 -16.68 -14.63
C VAL A 13 -8.62 -16.97 -14.61
N ASN A 14 -8.13 -17.78 -15.54
CA ASN A 14 -6.71 -18.11 -15.65
C ASN A 14 -5.86 -16.86 -15.95
N ASP A 15 -6.29 -16.01 -16.89
CA ASP A 15 -5.63 -14.75 -17.21
C ASP A 15 -5.57 -13.82 -15.99
N LEU A 16 -6.65 -13.74 -15.21
CA LEU A 16 -6.68 -12.94 -13.99
C LEU A 16 -5.75 -13.49 -12.90
N LEU A 17 -5.71 -14.81 -12.73
CA LEU A 17 -4.79 -15.46 -11.79
C LEU A 17 -3.33 -15.23 -12.18
N PHE A 18 -3.02 -15.34 -13.47
CA PHE A 18 -1.69 -15.02 -14.01
C PHE A 18 -1.34 -13.54 -13.80
N ALA A 19 -2.24 -12.60 -14.13
CA ALA A 19 -1.99 -11.19 -13.92
C ALA A 19 -1.75 -10.86 -12.44
N ASN A 20 -2.53 -11.46 -11.54
CA ASN A 20 -2.35 -11.30 -10.09
C ASN A 20 -1.02 -11.86 -9.61
N SER A 21 -0.56 -13.00 -10.14
CA SER A 21 0.73 -13.60 -9.77
C SER A 21 1.91 -12.74 -10.20
N VAL A 22 1.86 -12.18 -11.42
CA VAL A 22 2.86 -11.25 -11.92
C VAL A 22 2.92 -9.98 -11.06
N ILE A 23 1.76 -9.37 -10.80
CA ILE A 23 1.68 -8.14 -10.00
C ILE A 23 2.19 -8.38 -8.57
N PHE A 24 1.77 -9.48 -7.93
CA PHE A 24 2.20 -9.84 -6.59
C PHE A 24 3.71 -10.07 -6.51
N SER A 25 4.27 -10.81 -7.46
CA SER A 25 5.71 -11.07 -7.55
C SER A 25 6.49 -9.77 -7.74
N GLN A 26 5.99 -8.87 -8.60
CA GLN A 26 6.61 -7.57 -8.83
C GLN A 26 6.61 -6.71 -7.55
N TRP A 27 5.52 -6.68 -6.79
CA TRP A 27 5.48 -5.95 -5.52
C TRP A 27 6.49 -6.49 -4.51
N CYS A 28 6.61 -7.82 -4.38
CA CYS A 28 7.59 -8.43 -3.49
C CYS A 28 9.03 -8.10 -3.90
N ASN A 29 9.37 -8.34 -5.16
CA ASN A 29 10.72 -8.11 -5.70
C ASN A 29 11.12 -6.64 -5.58
N ASN A 30 10.21 -5.73 -5.94
CA ASN A 30 10.46 -4.29 -5.80
C ASN A 30 10.60 -3.86 -4.34
N LEU A 31 9.77 -4.36 -3.42
CA LEU A 31 9.92 -4.01 -2.00
C LEU A 31 11.31 -4.41 -1.49
N ILE A 32 11.78 -5.61 -1.85
CA ILE A 32 13.08 -6.15 -1.47
C ILE A 32 14.23 -5.35 -2.09
N GLU A 33 14.17 -5.06 -3.39
CA GLU A 33 15.19 -4.28 -4.10
C GLU A 33 15.27 -2.84 -3.58
N LEU A 34 14.12 -2.22 -3.39
CA LEU A 34 14.01 -0.86 -2.88
C LEU A 34 14.32 -0.75 -1.38
N ASN A 35 14.53 -1.86 -0.67
CA ASN A 35 14.78 -1.87 0.77
C ASN A 35 16.12 -1.23 1.16
N ASP A 36 17.01 -0.97 0.21
CA ASP A 36 18.25 -0.22 0.47
C ASP A 36 17.95 1.19 1.01
N LEU A 37 18.59 1.56 2.11
CA LEU A 37 18.47 2.88 2.74
C LEU A 37 19.09 3.99 1.88
N SER A 38 20.04 3.68 0.99
CA SER A 38 20.64 4.66 0.07
C SER A 38 19.58 5.29 -0.86
N ASN A 39 18.57 4.51 -1.22
CA ASN A 39 17.46 4.90 -2.10
C ASN A 39 16.48 5.89 -1.46
N ILE A 40 16.57 6.18 -0.15
CA ILE A 40 15.64 7.07 0.52
C ILE A 40 15.75 8.53 0.06
N THR A 41 16.90 8.90 -0.53
CA THR A 41 17.13 10.24 -1.05
C THR A 41 16.53 10.46 -2.43
N ASP A 42 16.28 9.37 -3.18
CA ASP A 42 15.62 9.42 -4.48
C ASP A 42 14.10 9.34 -4.32
N LYS A 43 13.43 10.43 -4.70
CA LYS A 43 11.97 10.58 -4.53
C LYS A 43 11.16 9.56 -5.33
N TYR A 44 11.68 9.02 -6.43
CA TYR A 44 10.96 8.03 -7.22
C TYR A 44 10.98 6.67 -6.52
N HIS A 45 12.17 6.19 -6.15
CA HIS A 45 12.34 4.92 -5.42
C HIS A 45 11.63 4.97 -4.07
N GLU A 46 11.68 6.10 -3.37
CA GLU A 46 10.98 6.32 -2.12
C GLU A 46 9.45 6.17 -2.27
N LYS A 47 8.84 6.84 -3.25
CA LYS A 47 7.40 6.73 -3.53
C LYS A 47 7.02 5.30 -3.90
N PHE A 48 7.81 4.67 -4.76
CA PHE A 48 7.50 3.34 -5.26
C PHE A 48 7.63 2.28 -4.16
N PHE A 49 8.56 2.45 -3.22
CA PHE A 49 8.64 1.62 -2.02
C PHE A 49 7.35 1.67 -1.20
N TYR A 50 6.81 2.85 -0.93
CA TYR A 50 5.57 2.98 -0.14
C TYR A 50 4.35 2.41 -0.86
N VAL A 51 4.32 2.46 -2.20
CA VAL A 51 3.31 1.76 -2.99
C VAL A 51 3.43 0.25 -2.77
N CYS A 52 4.60 -0.35 -3.04
CA CYS A 52 4.79 -1.80 -2.89
C CYS A 52 4.53 -2.27 -1.46
N LEU A 53 5.02 -1.55 -0.45
CA LEU A 53 4.77 -1.83 0.96
C LEU A 53 3.26 -1.86 1.25
N TRP A 54 2.52 -0.84 0.84
CA TRP A 54 1.09 -0.77 1.09
C TRP A 54 0.31 -1.87 0.37
N GLU A 55 0.60 -2.12 -0.90
CA GLU A 55 -0.08 -3.17 -1.67
C GLU A 55 0.12 -4.54 -1.02
N LEU A 56 1.33 -4.82 -0.50
CA LEU A 56 1.59 -6.07 0.22
C LEU A 56 0.84 -6.15 1.55
N LEU A 57 0.85 -5.08 2.35
CA LEU A 57 0.17 -5.03 3.65
C LEU A 57 -1.34 -5.28 3.55
N VAL A 58 -1.96 -4.91 2.43
CA VAL A 58 -3.42 -4.97 2.21
C VAL A 58 -3.85 -6.17 1.38
N ASN A 59 -3.18 -6.43 0.26
CA ASN A 59 -3.70 -7.35 -0.76
C ASN A 59 -3.09 -8.76 -0.70
N SER A 60 -1.88 -8.92 -0.14
CA SER A 60 -1.17 -10.21 -0.18
C SER A 60 -1.93 -11.33 0.50
N SER A 61 -2.60 -11.07 1.63
CA SER A 61 -3.35 -12.13 2.33
C SER A 61 -4.50 -12.66 1.48
N SER A 62 -5.27 -11.77 0.85
CA SER A 62 -6.38 -12.19 -0.03
C SER A 62 -5.85 -12.97 -1.23
N TYR A 63 -4.77 -12.50 -1.86
CA TYR A 63 -4.15 -13.18 -2.99
C TYR A 63 -3.64 -14.57 -2.60
N ILE A 64 -2.79 -14.68 -1.57
CA ILE A 64 -2.22 -15.96 -1.11
C ILE A 64 -3.32 -16.93 -0.67
N ASN A 65 -4.40 -16.42 -0.05
CA ASN A 65 -5.53 -17.25 0.34
C ASN A 65 -6.35 -17.77 -0.84
N SER A 66 -6.28 -17.12 -2.00
CA SER A 66 -6.96 -17.55 -3.23
C SER A 66 -6.19 -18.61 -4.02
N LEU A 67 -4.91 -18.84 -3.71
CA LEU A 67 -4.09 -19.85 -4.40
C LEU A 67 -4.53 -21.26 -4.02
N GLU A 68 -4.69 -22.13 -5.02
CA GLU A 68 -4.91 -23.56 -4.81
C GLU A 68 -3.71 -24.22 -4.11
N PHE A 69 -2.50 -23.78 -4.47
CA PHE A 69 -1.25 -24.28 -3.91
C PHE A 69 -0.40 -23.15 -3.34
N ARG A 70 0.02 -23.30 -2.08
CA ARG A 70 0.91 -22.34 -1.40
C ARG A 70 2.28 -22.94 -1.19
N GLU A 71 3.26 -22.28 -1.76
CA GLU A 71 4.67 -22.54 -1.48
C GLU A 71 5.17 -21.84 -0.20
N SER A 72 6.32 -22.29 0.31
CA SER A 72 6.97 -21.75 1.51
C SER A 72 7.21 -20.24 1.43
N GLN A 73 7.52 -19.72 0.24
CA GLN A 73 7.72 -18.30 0.00
C GLN A 73 6.46 -17.46 0.25
N HIS A 74 5.27 -17.98 -0.04
CA HIS A 74 4.02 -17.27 0.28
C HIS A 74 3.84 -17.12 1.79
N GLU A 75 4.11 -18.20 2.54
CA GLU A 75 4.06 -18.16 4.01
C GLU A 75 5.13 -17.22 4.59
N ASN A 76 6.29 -17.10 3.95
CA ASN A 76 7.32 -16.13 4.34
C ASN A 76 6.89 -14.68 4.08
N VAL A 77 6.19 -14.41 2.97
CA VAL A 77 5.58 -13.08 2.70
C VAL A 77 4.56 -12.73 3.79
N LEU A 78 3.67 -13.66 4.16
CA LEU A 78 2.68 -13.42 5.22
C LEU A 78 3.34 -13.14 6.57
N LYS A 79 4.39 -13.88 6.93
CA LYS A 79 5.16 -13.64 8.16
C LYS A 79 5.84 -12.28 8.14
N MET A 80 6.45 -11.89 7.02
CA MET A 80 7.05 -10.56 6.87
C MET A 80 6.02 -9.46 7.07
N ILE A 81 4.85 -9.57 6.43
CA ILE A 81 3.76 -8.60 6.55
C ILE A 81 3.28 -8.48 8.00
N GLU A 82 3.11 -9.60 8.70
CA GLU A 82 2.67 -9.61 10.09
C GLU A 82 3.71 -8.98 11.01
N GLU A 83 5.00 -9.28 10.83
CA GLU A 83 6.09 -8.66 11.59
C GLU A 83 6.17 -7.14 11.33
N ILE A 84 6.00 -6.70 10.08
CA ILE A 84 5.90 -5.27 9.75
C ILE A 84 4.70 -4.64 10.48
N LYS A 85 3.52 -5.29 10.43
CA LYS A 85 2.31 -4.80 11.11
C LYS A 85 2.53 -4.66 12.61
N GLN A 86 3.30 -5.53 13.25
CA GLN A 86 3.60 -5.41 14.69
C GLN A 86 4.50 -4.21 15.02
N HIS A 87 5.32 -3.74 14.07
CA HIS A 87 6.26 -2.64 14.25
C HIS A 87 5.73 -1.27 13.81
N ILE A 88 4.49 -1.21 13.35
CA ILE A 88 3.83 0.04 12.96
C ILE A 88 2.57 0.29 13.79
N SER A 89 2.36 1.54 14.22
CA SER A 89 1.13 1.96 14.89
C SER A 89 -0.03 2.15 13.90
N ASP A 90 -1.27 2.30 14.39
CA ASP A 90 -2.42 2.61 13.54
C ASP A 90 -2.26 3.96 12.81
N ASP A 91 -1.66 4.93 13.48
CA ASP A 91 -1.38 6.26 12.93
C ASP A 91 -0.30 6.18 11.83
N GLU A 92 0.77 5.42 12.07
CA GLU A 92 1.81 5.18 11.06
C GLU A 92 1.23 4.43 9.85
N TYR A 93 0.36 3.44 10.09
CA TYR A 93 -0.33 2.71 9.02
C TYR A 93 -1.20 3.63 8.15
N PHE A 94 -1.95 4.55 8.77
CA PHE A 94 -2.68 5.59 8.05
C PHE A 94 -1.76 6.45 7.17
N MET A 95 -0.58 6.81 7.70
CA MET A 95 0.39 7.63 6.96
C MET A 95 0.99 6.90 5.75
N LEU A 96 1.24 5.59 5.86
CA LEU A 96 1.66 4.74 4.74
C LEU A 96 0.61 4.73 3.62
N GLN A 97 -0.67 4.57 3.97
CA GLN A 97 -1.77 4.65 3.00
C GLN A 97 -1.82 6.01 2.31
N TYR A 98 -1.63 7.09 3.08
CA TYR A 98 -1.60 8.44 2.54
C TYR A 98 -0.49 8.59 1.48
N TYR A 99 0.73 8.11 1.74
CA TYR A 99 1.81 8.16 0.76
C TYR A 99 1.52 7.35 -0.50
N ARG A 100 0.97 6.15 -0.36
CA ARG A 100 0.53 5.36 -1.52
C ARG A 100 -0.52 6.12 -2.33
N ASN A 101 -1.53 6.67 -1.67
CA ASN A 101 -2.60 7.42 -2.35
C ASN A 101 -2.09 8.68 -3.05
N CYS A 102 -1.10 9.38 -2.47
CA CYS A 102 -0.42 10.51 -3.13
C CYS A 102 0.38 10.06 -4.36
N SER A 103 1.08 8.92 -4.26
CA SER A 103 1.93 8.39 -5.34
C SER A 103 1.11 7.86 -6.51
N CYS A 104 -0.07 7.28 -6.24
CA CYS A 104 -1.00 6.78 -7.25
C CYS A 104 -2.02 7.84 -7.68
N HIS A 105 -1.84 9.11 -7.29
CA HIS A 105 -2.73 10.19 -7.69
C HIS A 105 -4.22 9.99 -7.32
N ILE A 106 -4.52 9.19 -6.29
CA ILE A 106 -5.90 8.87 -5.88
C ILE A 106 -6.62 10.12 -5.34
N PHE A 107 -5.85 11.07 -4.80
CA PHE A 107 -6.36 12.38 -4.40
C PHE A 107 -6.63 13.32 -5.59
N LEU A 108 -6.21 13.00 -6.84
CA LEU A 108 -6.45 13.84 -8.02
C LEU A 108 -7.94 13.96 -8.42
N THR A 109 -8.82 13.18 -7.81
CA THR A 109 -10.28 13.32 -8.06
C THR A 109 -10.89 14.58 -7.43
N LYS A 110 -10.12 15.40 -6.69
CA LYS A 110 -10.61 16.55 -5.92
C LYS A 110 -9.60 17.70 -5.89
N TYR A 111 -9.69 18.61 -6.85
CA TYR A 111 -9.18 19.97 -6.64
C TYR A 111 -10.33 20.81 -6.05
N SER A 112 -10.06 21.51 -4.95
CA SER A 112 -10.85 22.69 -4.60
C SER A 112 -10.73 23.63 -5.81
N TYR A 113 -11.85 23.93 -6.47
CA TYR A 113 -11.86 24.83 -7.60
C TYR A 113 -12.38 26.19 -7.14
N LEU A 114 -11.76 27.26 -7.64
CA LEU A 114 -12.35 28.58 -7.55
C LEU A 114 -13.61 28.59 -8.41
N GLY A 115 -14.76 28.78 -7.78
CA GLY A 115 -15.99 29.04 -8.50
C GLY A 115 -15.91 30.37 -9.25
N LYS A 116 -16.83 30.62 -10.19
CA LYS A 116 -16.95 31.91 -10.89
C LYS A 116 -17.18 33.09 -9.93
N ASP A 117 -17.60 32.80 -8.71
CA ASP A 117 -17.81 33.71 -7.58
C ASP A 117 -16.54 33.93 -6.73
N TRP A 118 -15.39 33.39 -7.14
CA TRP A 118 -14.14 33.37 -6.36
C TRP A 118 -14.25 32.67 -5.00
N ALA A 119 -15.35 31.95 -4.75
CA ALA A 119 -15.48 31.11 -3.58
C ALA A 119 -14.72 29.81 -3.82
N ILE A 120 -13.93 29.40 -2.84
CA ILE A 120 -13.35 28.05 -2.81
C ILE A 120 -14.51 27.08 -2.59
N LYS A 121 -14.80 26.25 -3.60
CA LYS A 121 -15.83 25.21 -3.50
C LYS A 121 -15.14 23.88 -3.23
N ASP A 122 -15.19 23.46 -1.97
CA ASP A 122 -14.86 22.08 -1.62
C ASP A 122 -16.06 21.22 -1.96
N LYS A 123 -15.86 20.25 -2.86
CA LYS A 123 -16.76 19.10 -2.86
C LYS A 123 -16.47 18.39 -1.54
N ASP A 124 -17.45 18.30 -0.63
CA ASP A 124 -17.31 17.59 0.64
C ASP A 124 -17.27 16.08 0.37
N ASN A 125 -16.08 15.67 -0.02
CA ASN A 125 -15.91 14.46 -0.77
C ASN A 125 -15.02 13.63 0.14
N ARG A 126 -15.62 12.66 0.83
CA ARG A 126 -14.90 11.74 1.72
C ARG A 126 -14.01 10.82 0.89
N VAL A 127 -12.82 10.51 1.39
CA VAL A 127 -11.86 9.57 0.80
C VAL A 127 -11.82 8.31 1.66
N THR A 128 -11.76 7.16 1.00
CA THR A 128 -11.69 5.85 1.65
C THR A 128 -10.26 5.58 2.12
N PHE A 129 -10.12 5.33 3.41
CA PHE A 129 -8.95 4.77 4.09
C PHE A 129 -9.32 3.41 4.68
N TYR A 130 -8.32 2.62 5.06
CA TYR A 130 -8.49 1.33 5.75
C TYR A 130 -7.67 1.33 7.03
N ASP A 131 -8.25 0.83 8.12
CA ASP A 131 -7.47 0.55 9.33
C ASP A 131 -6.63 -0.74 9.18
N LYS A 132 -5.78 -1.05 10.16
CA LYS A 132 -4.95 -2.26 10.16
C LYS A 132 -5.75 -3.56 10.13
N LYS A 133 -7.03 -3.53 10.52
CA LYS A 133 -7.96 -4.66 10.50
C LYS A 133 -8.72 -4.76 9.17
N GLY A 134 -8.52 -3.81 8.25
CA GLY A 134 -9.19 -3.74 6.96
C GLY A 134 -10.56 -3.05 6.99
N ASN A 135 -10.95 -2.43 8.10
CA ASN A 135 -12.22 -1.70 8.17
C ASN A 135 -12.12 -0.39 7.38
N VAL A 136 -13.20 -0.07 6.67
CA VAL A 136 -13.30 1.17 5.89
C VAL A 136 -13.46 2.38 6.81
N ILE A 137 -12.61 3.39 6.61
CA ILE A 137 -12.69 4.71 7.25
C ILE A 137 -12.92 5.75 6.14
N LYS A 138 -13.97 6.57 6.26
CA LYS A 138 -14.25 7.65 5.29
C LYS A 138 -13.94 9.01 5.88
N LEU A 139 -12.88 9.66 5.39
CA LEU A 139 -12.39 10.93 5.93
C LEU A 139 -12.53 12.08 4.93
N ASN A 140 -12.88 13.27 5.41
CA ASN A 140 -12.76 14.51 4.64
C ASN A 140 -11.31 15.07 4.72
N GLN A 141 -11.04 16.13 3.95
CA GLN A 141 -9.68 16.70 3.87
C GLN A 141 -9.16 17.24 5.21
N TYR A 142 -10.04 17.82 6.03
CA TYR A 142 -9.67 18.36 7.34
C TYR A 142 -9.25 17.24 8.31
N GLU A 143 -10.01 16.15 8.37
CA GLU A 143 -9.71 14.97 9.18
C GLU A 143 -8.37 14.32 8.75
N ILE A 144 -8.15 14.20 7.44
CA ILE A 144 -6.87 13.70 6.88
C ILE A 144 -5.71 14.59 7.34
N ARG A 145 -5.83 15.91 7.17
CA ARG A 145 -4.80 16.88 7.57
C ARG A 145 -4.46 16.77 9.05
N ASN A 146 -5.47 16.66 9.91
CA ASN A 146 -5.26 16.56 11.35
C ASN A 146 -4.56 15.26 11.74
N LYS A 147 -4.94 14.12 11.14
CA LYS A 147 -4.24 12.84 11.36
C LYS A 147 -2.77 12.93 10.95
N ILE A 148 -2.48 13.45 9.75
CA ILE A 148 -1.11 13.63 9.27
C ILE A 148 -0.29 14.50 10.24
N LYS A 149 -0.86 15.63 10.69
CA LYS A 149 -0.19 16.51 11.66
C LYS A 149 0.13 15.79 12.97
N ASN A 150 -0.79 14.98 13.48
CA ASN A 150 -0.58 14.23 14.71
C ASN A 150 0.55 13.22 14.56
N VAL A 151 0.57 12.46 13.45
CA VAL A 151 1.64 11.49 13.17
C VAL A 151 2.98 12.22 13.07
N ILE A 152 3.07 13.24 12.22
CA ILE A 152 4.32 13.99 12.01
C ILE A 152 4.80 14.66 13.31
N GLY A 153 3.87 15.14 14.15
CA GLY A 153 4.18 15.73 15.44
C GLY A 153 4.90 14.77 16.39
N GLN A 154 4.60 13.47 16.34
CA GLN A 154 5.29 12.44 17.13
C GLN A 154 6.78 12.29 16.73
N TYR A 155 7.13 12.67 15.50
CA TYR A 155 8.48 12.56 14.95
C TYR A 155 9.31 13.85 15.04
N GLY A 156 8.80 14.88 15.71
CA GLY A 156 9.54 16.07 16.14
C GLY A 156 10.03 17.03 15.05
N HIS A 157 10.14 16.63 13.77
CA HIS A 157 10.85 17.42 12.75
C HIS A 157 10.32 17.29 11.30
N GLY A 158 9.02 17.04 11.12
CA GLY A 158 8.39 17.08 9.79
C GLY A 158 8.36 15.72 9.06
N GLU A 159 7.75 15.71 7.87
CA GLU A 159 7.44 14.50 7.10
C GLU A 159 8.66 13.62 6.78
N GLY A 160 9.83 14.23 6.53
CA GLY A 160 11.06 13.52 6.19
C GLY A 160 11.58 12.60 7.30
N TYR A 161 11.41 12.99 8.57
CA TYR A 161 11.88 12.19 9.70
C TYR A 161 11.04 10.93 9.89
N PHE A 162 9.71 11.03 9.75
CA PHE A 162 8.84 9.87 9.73
C PHE A 162 9.33 8.83 8.72
N LYS A 163 9.64 9.28 7.49
CA LYS A 163 10.07 8.41 6.40
C LYS A 163 11.37 7.68 6.71
N ILE A 164 12.34 8.41 7.25
CA ILE A 164 13.64 7.85 7.66
C ILE A 164 13.47 6.82 8.78
N GLU A 165 12.73 7.16 9.83
CA GLU A 165 12.59 6.30 10.99
C GLU A 165 11.77 5.04 10.69
N ILE A 166 10.70 5.15 9.90
CA ILE A 166 9.97 3.98 9.40
C ILE A 166 10.87 3.10 8.53
N ARG A 167 11.60 3.68 7.57
CA ARG A 167 12.53 2.92 6.72
C ARG A 167 13.59 2.19 7.53
N LYS A 168 14.23 2.86 8.50
CA LYS A 168 15.21 2.23 9.40
C LYS A 168 14.60 1.07 10.19
N ARG A 169 13.36 1.22 10.67
CA ARG A 169 12.66 0.18 11.45
C ARG A 169 12.28 -1.02 10.60
N LEU A 170 11.80 -0.80 9.38
CA LEU A 170 11.33 -1.87 8.49
C LEU A 170 12.48 -2.55 7.71
N ASN A 171 13.59 -1.85 7.48
CA ASN A 171 14.75 -2.36 6.75
C ASN A 171 15.24 -3.74 7.24
N PRO A 172 15.53 -3.95 8.54
CA PRO A 172 16.00 -5.24 9.03
C PRO A 172 14.94 -6.34 8.90
N ILE A 173 13.65 -6.00 9.00
CA ILE A 173 12.55 -6.96 8.82
C ILE A 173 12.53 -7.44 7.37
N ILE A 174 12.50 -6.52 6.40
CA ILE A 174 12.47 -6.90 4.97
C ILE A 174 13.76 -7.66 4.58
N ALA A 175 14.92 -7.24 5.09
CA ALA A 175 16.20 -7.89 4.83
C ALA A 175 16.23 -9.35 5.32
N LYS A 176 15.63 -9.64 6.48
CA LYS A 176 15.51 -11.00 7.03
C LYS A 176 14.77 -11.97 6.10
N TYR A 177 13.81 -11.47 5.31
CA TYR A 177 13.01 -12.31 4.41
C TYR A 177 13.46 -12.30 2.96
N LYS A 178 14.44 -11.46 2.59
CA LYS A 178 14.90 -11.27 1.21
C LYS A 178 15.23 -12.59 0.50
N ASP A 179 16.04 -13.45 1.11
CA ASP A 179 16.46 -14.71 0.48
C ASP A 179 15.40 -15.82 0.61
N LEU A 180 14.36 -15.59 1.40
CA LEU A 180 13.24 -16.52 1.62
C LEU A 180 12.06 -16.28 0.66
N ILE A 181 12.07 -15.16 -0.04
CA ILE A 181 11.04 -14.72 -0.99
C ILE A 181 11.75 -14.52 -2.34
N THR A 182 11.86 -15.60 -3.11
CA THR A 182 12.45 -15.57 -4.46
C THR A 182 11.36 -15.87 -5.47
N LEU A 183 10.47 -14.89 -5.67
CA LEU A 183 9.35 -15.03 -6.59
C LEU A 183 9.85 -14.77 -8.01
N LYS A 184 9.96 -15.85 -8.79
CA LYS A 184 10.22 -15.76 -10.23
C LYS A 184 8.93 -15.36 -10.93
N ILE A 185 9.03 -14.41 -11.86
CA ILE A 185 7.96 -14.16 -12.82
C ILE A 185 7.99 -15.34 -13.78
N GLU A 186 7.07 -16.28 -13.61
CA GLU A 186 6.85 -17.32 -14.61
C GLU A 186 6.10 -16.67 -15.78
N ILE A 187 6.70 -16.73 -16.98
CA ILE A 187 6.15 -16.21 -18.24
C ILE A 187 5.63 -17.41 -19.03
#